data_AF-A0A961TI55-F1
#
_entry.id   AF-A0A961TI55-F1
#
_cell.length_a   1.000
_cell.length_b   1.000
_cell.length_c   1.000
_cell.angle_alpha   90.00
_cell.angle_beta   90.00
_cell.angle_gamma   90.00
#
_symmetry.space_group_name_H-M   'P 1'
#
loop_
_entity.id
_entity.type
_entity.pdbx_description
1 polymer ?
#
loop_
_entity_poly.entity_id
_entity_poly.type
_entity_poly.pdbx_seq_one_letter_code
_entity_poly.pdbx_strand_id
1 'polypeptide(L)'
;MNNPIHSQSHMRAGAAEAASPHRHSLAALAAAAFFAGAMALVNPAIADECDETTELVRSAARDRQLSGELVARIEIAMERAIDRQVEGDIAGCRDELTLVRQILQG
;
A
#
# COMPACT_ATOMS: atom_id res chain seq x y z
N MET A 1 -40.85 48.59 -9.29
CA MET A 1 -40.61 47.18 -8.95
C MET A 1 -39.32 46.77 -9.63
N ASN A 2 -38.23 46.64 -8.86
CA ASN A 2 -36.88 46.33 -9.36
C ASN A 2 -36.59 44.85 -9.09
N ASN A 3 -36.41 44.04 -10.13
CA ASN A 3 -35.95 42.65 -9.99
C ASN A 3 -34.41 42.63 -9.88
N PRO A 4 -33.81 41.92 -8.92
CA PRO A 4 -32.37 41.73 -8.92
C PRO A 4 -31.98 40.67 -9.96
N ILE A 5 -30.95 41.01 -10.75
CA ILE A 5 -30.21 40.07 -11.59
C ILE A 5 -29.38 39.18 -10.66
N HIS A 6 -29.67 37.88 -10.62
CA HIS A 6 -28.81 36.91 -9.97
C HIS A 6 -27.63 36.60 -10.89
N SER A 7 -26.50 37.27 -10.66
CA SER A 7 -25.21 36.88 -11.23
C SER A 7 -24.67 35.67 -10.48
N GLN A 8 -25.05 34.47 -10.94
CA GLN A 8 -24.48 33.21 -10.50
C GLN A 8 -23.06 33.10 -11.09
N SER A 9 -22.05 33.54 -10.32
CA SER A 9 -20.64 33.32 -10.64
C SER A 9 -20.33 31.84 -10.48
N HIS A 10 -20.02 31.17 -11.58
CA HIS A 10 -19.43 29.82 -11.60
C HIS A 10 -18.05 29.86 -10.93
N MET A 11 -17.97 29.48 -9.66
CA MET A 11 -16.72 28.93 -9.14
C MET A 11 -16.56 27.50 -9.67
N ARG A 12 -15.76 27.34 -10.73
CA ARG A 12 -15.07 26.07 -10.99
C ARG A 12 -14.02 25.92 -9.88
N ALA A 13 -14.36 25.20 -8.83
CA ALA A 13 -13.42 24.77 -7.82
C ALA A 13 -13.63 23.28 -7.55
N GLY A 14 -12.54 22.52 -7.66
CA GLY A 14 -12.42 21.22 -7.01
C GLY A 14 -12.68 20.00 -7.87
N ALA A 15 -11.94 19.82 -8.96
CA ALA A 15 -11.49 18.48 -9.34
C ALA A 15 -10.13 18.21 -8.67
N ALA A 16 -10.03 18.47 -7.36
CA ALA A 16 -9.23 17.55 -6.56
C ALA A 16 -10.08 16.29 -6.56
N GLU A 17 -9.76 15.34 -7.45
CA GLU A 17 -10.23 13.98 -7.31
C GLU A 17 -10.00 13.63 -5.84
N ALA A 18 -11.06 13.59 -5.04
CA ALA A 18 -11.02 12.95 -3.75
C ALA A 18 -10.62 11.53 -4.08
N ALA A 19 -9.32 11.24 -3.93
CA ALA A 19 -8.77 9.93 -4.16
C ALA A 19 -9.61 9.00 -3.32
N SER A 20 -10.47 8.24 -4.00
CA SER A 20 -11.39 7.33 -3.34
C SER A 20 -10.56 6.45 -2.41
N PRO A 21 -10.99 6.20 -1.16
CA PRO A 21 -10.27 5.31 -0.23
C PRO A 21 -9.89 3.96 -0.87
N HIS A 22 -10.61 3.55 -1.91
CA HIS A 22 -10.29 2.35 -2.70
C HIS A 22 -9.10 2.48 -3.65
N ARG A 23 -8.75 3.67 -4.16
CA ARG A 23 -7.53 3.87 -4.97
C ARG A 23 -6.26 3.74 -4.11
N HIS A 24 -6.34 4.09 -2.83
CA HIS A 24 -5.24 3.92 -1.86
C HIS A 24 -4.93 2.44 -1.60
N SER A 25 -5.96 1.59 -1.58
CA SER A 25 -5.83 0.13 -1.36
C SER A 25 -4.97 -0.59 -2.41
N LEU A 26 -5.06 -0.21 -3.70
CA LEU A 26 -4.27 -0.86 -4.78
C LEU A 26 -2.82 -0.40 -4.82
N ALA A 27 -2.56 0.88 -4.51
CA ALA A 27 -1.20 1.40 -4.40
C ALA A 27 -0.44 0.74 -3.24
N ALA A 28 -1.14 0.51 -2.11
CA ALA A 28 -0.60 -0.20 -0.96
C ALA A 28 -0.19 -1.64 -1.29
N LEU A 29 -1.08 -2.36 -1.97
CA LEU A 29 -0.84 -3.71 -2.45
C LEU A 29 0.35 -3.77 -3.41
N ALA A 30 0.42 -2.86 -4.39
CA ALA A 30 1.55 -2.78 -5.31
C ALA A 30 2.88 -2.50 -4.60
N ALA A 31 2.89 -1.60 -3.60
CA ALA A 31 4.09 -1.30 -2.81
C ALA A 31 4.57 -2.52 -2.00
N ALA A 32 3.65 -3.25 -1.36
CA ALA A 32 3.97 -4.46 -0.61
C ALA A 32 4.55 -5.57 -1.51
N ALA A 33 3.96 -5.82 -2.68
CA ALA A 33 4.51 -6.80 -3.63
C ALA A 33 5.86 -6.37 -4.21
N PHE A 34 6.04 -5.07 -4.52
CA PHE A 34 7.32 -4.57 -5.02
C PHE A 34 8.43 -4.74 -3.97
N PHE A 35 8.15 -4.39 -2.71
CA PHE A 35 9.10 -4.56 -1.62
C PHE A 35 9.48 -6.03 -1.41
N ALA A 36 8.48 -6.93 -1.35
CA ALA A 36 8.73 -8.36 -1.22
C ALA A 36 9.60 -8.90 -2.38
N GLY A 37 9.28 -8.52 -3.62
CA GLY A 37 10.08 -8.92 -4.79
C GLY A 37 11.52 -8.38 -4.75
N ALA A 38 11.71 -7.12 -4.31
CA ALA A 38 13.04 -6.53 -4.17
C ALA A 38 13.87 -7.27 -3.09
N MET A 39 13.26 -7.59 -1.95
CA MET A 39 13.92 -8.34 -0.88
C MET A 39 14.36 -9.75 -1.32
N ALA A 40 13.49 -10.48 -2.03
CA ALA A 40 13.81 -11.82 -2.54
C ALA A 40 15.00 -11.81 -3.52
N LEU A 41 15.15 -10.75 -4.31
CA LEU A 41 16.29 -10.59 -5.23
C LEU A 41 17.60 -10.33 -4.50
N VAL A 42 17.56 -9.61 -3.38
CA VAL A 42 18.76 -9.28 -2.58
C VAL A 42 19.18 -10.47 -1.72
N ASN A 43 18.21 -11.21 -1.16
CA ASN A 43 18.48 -12.36 -0.31
C ASN A 43 17.57 -13.55 -0.68
N PRO A 44 18.07 -14.54 -1.44
CA PRO A 44 17.28 -15.71 -1.80
C PRO A 44 16.83 -16.57 -0.60
N ALA A 45 17.47 -16.43 0.56
CA ALA A 45 17.13 -17.21 1.76
C ALA A 45 15.80 -16.79 2.43
N ILE A 46 15.20 -15.70 1.97
CA ILE A 46 13.89 -15.18 2.41
C ILE A 46 12.85 -15.19 1.27
N ALA A 47 13.15 -15.89 0.16
CA ALA A 47 12.27 -15.94 -1.01
C ALA A 47 10.88 -16.53 -0.70
N ASP A 48 10.82 -17.55 0.16
CA ASP A 48 9.55 -18.19 0.54
C ASP A 48 8.61 -17.20 1.26
N GLU A 49 9.13 -16.34 2.16
CA GLU A 49 8.35 -15.31 2.85
C GLU A 49 7.90 -14.18 1.90
N CYS A 50 8.76 -13.81 0.96
CA CYS A 50 8.44 -12.82 -0.06
C CYS A 50 7.38 -13.35 -1.05
N ASP A 51 7.41 -14.65 -1.37
CA ASP A 51 6.40 -15.32 -2.18
C ASP A 51 5.06 -15.39 -1.42
N GLU A 52 5.06 -15.71 -0.12
CA GLU A 52 3.85 -15.66 0.72
C GLU A 52 3.23 -14.25 0.69
N THR A 53 4.03 -13.21 0.88
CA THR A 53 3.59 -11.82 0.82
C THR A 53 2.98 -11.48 -0.55
N THR A 54 3.62 -11.92 -1.63
CA THR A 54 3.17 -11.68 -3.00
C THR A 54 1.83 -12.38 -3.29
N GLU A 55 1.64 -13.61 -2.82
CA GLU A 55 0.36 -14.33 -2.97
C GLU A 55 -0.77 -13.70 -2.14
N LEU A 56 -0.48 -13.24 -0.91
CA LEU A 56 -1.45 -12.51 -0.08
C LEU A 56 -1.91 -11.22 -0.75
N VAL A 57 -0.95 -10.45 -1.28
CA VAL A 57 -1.23 -9.23 -2.05
C VAL A 57 -2.04 -9.53 -3.31
N ARG A 58 -1.69 -10.60 -4.04
CA ARG A 58 -2.41 -11.01 -5.25
C ARG A 58 -3.85 -11.41 -4.93
N SER A 59 -4.08 -12.15 -3.84
CA SER A 59 -5.43 -12.48 -3.37
C SER A 59 -6.22 -11.21 -3.04
N ALA A 60 -5.64 -10.29 -2.27
CA ALA A 60 -6.27 -9.01 -1.92
C ALA A 60 -6.67 -8.20 -3.16
N ALA A 61 -5.77 -8.12 -4.14
CA ALA A 61 -5.99 -7.39 -5.40
C ALA A 61 -7.08 -8.04 -6.26
N ARG A 62 -7.11 -9.39 -6.31
CA ARG A 62 -8.14 -10.16 -7.02
C ARG A 62 -9.52 -9.95 -6.41
N ASP A 63 -9.60 -10.04 -5.09
CA ASP A 63 -10.85 -9.94 -4.34
C ASP A 63 -11.29 -8.47 -4.17
N ARG A 64 -10.44 -7.52 -4.57
CA ARG A 64 -10.63 -6.07 -4.44
C ARG A 64 -11.00 -5.65 -3.02
N GLN A 65 -10.52 -6.40 -2.03
CA GLN A 65 -10.83 -6.21 -0.63
C GLN A 65 -9.57 -6.38 0.20
N LEU A 66 -9.29 -5.38 1.02
CA LEU A 66 -8.27 -5.42 2.06
C LEU A 66 -8.99 -5.53 3.40
N SER A 67 -8.90 -6.69 4.04
CA SER A 67 -9.33 -6.86 5.43
C SER A 67 -8.16 -6.54 6.36
N GLY A 68 -8.45 -6.06 7.58
CA GLY A 68 -7.42 -5.82 8.59
C GLY A 68 -6.63 -7.10 8.94
N GLU A 69 -7.28 -8.27 8.87
CA GLU A 69 -6.61 -9.57 9.03
C GLU A 69 -5.60 -9.84 7.91
N LEU A 70 -5.94 -9.51 6.66
CA LEU A 70 -5.05 -9.70 5.52
C LEU A 70 -3.85 -8.74 5.58
N VAL A 71 -4.08 -7.49 5.99
CA VAL A 71 -3.01 -6.51 6.26
C VAL A 71 -2.07 -7.04 7.34
N ALA A 72 -2.60 -7.52 8.47
CA ALA A 72 -1.78 -8.08 9.54
C ALA A 72 -0.95 -9.29 9.07
N ARG A 73 -1.51 -10.16 8.22
CA ARG A 73 -0.77 -11.30 7.66
C ARG A 73 0.37 -10.86 6.75
N ILE A 74 0.14 -9.85 5.91
CA ILE A 74 1.17 -9.25 5.04
C ILE A 74 2.30 -8.67 5.90
N GLU A 75 1.96 -7.90 6.94
CA GLU A 75 2.94 -7.30 7.87
C GLU A 75 3.78 -8.37 8.57
N ILE A 76 3.16 -9.44 9.09
CA ILE A 76 3.85 -10.53 9.77
C ILE A 76 4.79 -11.30 8.82
N ALA A 77 4.40 -11.47 7.55
CA ALA A 77 5.26 -12.11 6.55
C ALA A 77 6.50 -11.25 6.24
N MET A 78 6.31 -9.93 6.09
CA MET A 78 7.40 -8.98 5.86
C MET A 78 8.32 -8.84 7.08
N GLU A 79 7.80 -8.79 8.31
CA GLU A 79 8.61 -8.80 9.53
C GLU A 79 9.48 -10.05 9.63
N ARG A 80 8.91 -11.23 9.33
CA ARG A 80 9.66 -12.49 9.30
C ARG A 80 10.78 -12.46 8.26
N ALA A 81 10.53 -11.89 7.08
CA ALA A 81 11.55 -11.74 6.05
C ALA A 81 12.70 -10.82 6.50
N ILE A 82 12.39 -9.72 7.19
CA ILE A 82 13.38 -8.79 7.75
C ILE A 82 14.17 -9.44 8.88
N ASP A 83 13.52 -10.13 9.81
CA ASP A 83 14.20 -10.78 10.95
C ASP A 83 15.13 -11.91 10.50
N ARG A 84 14.82 -12.56 9.37
CA ARG A 84 15.67 -13.57 8.74
C ARG A 84 16.76 -12.99 7.84
N GLN A 85 16.79 -11.67 7.64
CA GLN A 85 17.83 -11.02 6.88
C GLN A 85 19.14 -10.99 7.69
N VAL A 86 20.01 -11.96 7.43
CA VAL A 86 21.27 -12.16 8.18
C VAL A 86 22.36 -11.17 7.75
N GLU A 87 22.27 -10.61 6.54
CA GLU A 87 23.22 -9.65 5.99
C GLU A 87 22.48 -8.53 5.23
N GLY A 88 22.76 -7.27 5.57
CA GLY A 88 22.20 -6.09 4.89
C GLY A 88 21.77 -4.96 5.83
N ASP A 89 21.40 -3.83 5.24
CA ASP A 89 20.84 -2.69 5.95
C ASP A 89 19.40 -2.97 6.39
N ILE A 90 19.25 -3.72 7.49
CA ILE A 90 17.97 -3.94 8.18
C ILE A 90 17.29 -2.60 8.52
N ALA A 91 18.10 -1.55 8.70
CA ALA A 91 17.72 -0.14 8.75
C ALA A 91 16.67 0.23 7.70
N GLY A 92 17.13 0.22 6.44
CA GLY A 92 16.32 0.51 5.26
C GLY A 92 15.08 -0.37 5.18
N CYS A 93 15.24 -1.69 5.30
CA CYS A 93 14.10 -2.62 5.15
C CYS A 93 12.98 -2.37 6.17
N ARG A 94 13.31 -1.90 7.38
CA ARG A 94 12.31 -1.48 8.38
C ARG A 94 11.63 -0.17 8.05
N ASP A 95 12.37 0.80 7.50
CA ASP A 95 11.81 2.07 7.05
C ASP A 95 10.85 1.86 5.88
N GLU A 96 11.21 1.00 4.92
CA GLU A 96 10.34 0.63 3.81
C GLU A 96 9.11 -0.16 4.26
N LEU A 97 9.25 -1.09 5.22
CA LEU A 97 8.08 -1.75 5.83
C LEU A 97 7.16 -0.73 6.51
N THR A 98 7.73 0.24 7.22
CA THR A 98 6.94 1.31 7.88
C THR A 98 6.17 2.13 6.84
N LEU A 99 6.78 2.45 5.69
CA LEU A 99 6.09 3.10 4.59
C LEU A 99 4.94 2.25 4.04
N VAL A 100 5.17 0.95 3.81
CA VAL A 100 4.11 0.03 3.34
C VAL A 100 2.94 -0.02 4.32
N ARG A 101 3.21 -0.06 5.65
CA ARG A 101 2.17 0.01 6.70
C ARG A 101 1.34 1.28 6.61
N GLN A 102 2.01 2.44 6.48
CA GLN A 102 1.32 3.72 6.36
C GLN A 102 0.40 3.76 5.14
N ILE A 103 0.82 3.16 4.02
CA ILE A 103 -0.01 3.11 2.80
C ILE A 103 -1.17 2.11 2.95
N LEU A 104 -0.98 0.98 3.65
CA LEU A 104 -2.04 -0.01 3.90
C LEU A 104 -3.11 0.47 4.90
N GLN A 105 -2.76 1.40 5.79
CA GLN A 105 -3.65 1.91 6.85
C GLN A 105 -4.40 3.21 6.46
N GLY A 106 -4.04 3.84 5.33
CA GLY A 106 -4.67 5.06 4.80
C GLY A 106 -5.87 4.79 3.90
#